data_AF-A0A9X8QS86-F1
#
_entry.id   AF-A0A9X8QS86-F1
#
_cell.length_a   1.000
_cell.length_b   1.000
_cell.length_c   1.000
_cell.angle_alpha   90.00
_cell.angle_beta   90.00
_cell.angle_gamma   90.00
#
_symmetry.space_group_name_H-M   'P 1'
#
loop_
_entity.id
_entity.type
_entity.pdbx_description
1 polymer ?
#
loop_
_entity_poly.entity_id
_entity_poly.type
_entity_poly.pdbx_seq_one_letter_code
_entity_poly.pdbx_strand_id
1 'polypeptide(L)' 'MPNAPKTPTRPVRVDLDEWAEFGKAAAAMGTDRSAAIRAFMAWYIHKPGAKQVKRPDRDAWKAESSEAQGNAE' A
#
# COMPACT_ATOMS: atom_id res chain seq x y z
N MET A 1 -13.11 -5.26 23.86
CA MET A 1 -13.75 -3.97 24.21
C MET A 1 -14.32 -3.37 22.93
N PRO A 2 -15.64 -3.20 22.83
CA PRO A 2 -16.26 -2.60 21.64
C PRO A 2 -16.01 -1.08 21.68
N ASN A 3 -15.49 -0.52 20.58
CA ASN A 3 -15.16 0.91 20.39
C ASN A 3 -13.73 1.37 20.77
N ALA A 4 -12.69 0.63 20.39
CA ALA A 4 -11.37 1.25 20.27
C ALA A 4 -11.43 2.36 19.20
N PRO A 5 -11.03 3.61 19.49
CA PRO A 5 -11.08 4.69 18.52
C PRO A 5 -10.15 4.36 17.34
N LYS A 6 -10.71 4.37 16.12
CA LYS A 6 -9.93 4.17 14.91
C LYS A 6 -8.92 5.31 14.76
N THR A 7 -7.78 5.03 14.14
CA THR A 7 -6.78 6.06 13.83
C THR A 7 -7.44 7.18 13.03
N PRO A 8 -7.26 8.47 13.41
CA PRO A 8 -7.86 9.58 12.69
C PRO A 8 -7.36 9.62 11.24
N THR A 9 -8.27 9.91 10.31
CA THR A 9 -7.94 10.04 8.89
C THR A 9 -7.26 11.37 8.60
N ARG A 10 -6.15 11.34 7.87
CA ARG A 10 -5.47 12.53 7.33
C ARG A 10 -5.44 12.42 5.81
N PRO A 11 -5.84 13.46 5.05
CA PRO A 11 -5.79 13.43 3.60
C PRO A 11 -4.34 13.47 3.10
N VAL A 12 -4.04 12.68 2.07
CA VAL A 12 -2.77 12.70 1.33
C VAL A 12 -3.09 13.07 -0.10
N ARG A 13 -2.32 13.99 -0.68
CA ARG A 13 -2.44 14.33 -2.10
C ARG A 13 -1.63 13.32 -2.90
N VAL A 14 -2.28 12.65 -3.84
CA VAL A 14 -1.70 11.61 -4.69
C VAL A 14 -2.55 11.51 -5.95
N ASP A 15 -1.93 11.12 -7.06
CA ASP A 15 -2.64 10.82 -8.28
C ASP A 15 -3.53 9.55 -8.11
N LEU A 16 -4.65 9.47 -8.83
CA LEU A 16 -5.59 8.36 -8.69
C LEU A 16 -5.01 7.04 -9.21
N ASP A 17 -4.23 7.08 -10.29
CA ASP A 17 -3.63 5.89 -10.89
C ASP A 17 -2.50 5.36 -10.00
N GLU A 18 -1.69 6.28 -9.47
CA GLU A 18 -0.65 5.95 -8.49
C GLU A 18 -1.25 5.35 -7.21
N TRP A 19 -2.38 5.89 -6.73
CA TRP A 19 -3.07 5.35 -5.56
C TRP A 19 -3.67 3.95 -5.79
N ALA A 20 -4.12 3.69 -7.02
CA ALA A 20 -4.60 2.38 -7.44
C ALA A 20 -3.46 1.37 -7.50
N GLU A 21 -2.34 1.70 -8.15
CA GLU A 21 -1.13 0.86 -8.21
C GLU A 21 -0.59 0.56 -6.81
N PHE A 22 -0.51 1.57 -5.93
CA PHE A 22 -0.11 1.39 -4.54
C PHE A 22 -1.03 0.42 -3.79
N GLY A 23 -2.33 0.45 -4.08
CA GLY A 23 -3.29 -0.50 -3.54
C GLY A 23 -2.98 -1.96 -3.91
N LYS A 24 -2.66 -2.21 -5.18
CA LYS A 24 -2.28 -3.55 -5.67
C LYS A 24 -0.99 -4.03 -5.00
N ALA A 25 0.02 -3.15 -4.93
CA ALA A 25 1.29 -3.45 -4.28
C ALA A 25 1.13 -3.75 -2.77
N ALA A 26 0.26 -3.01 -2.07
CA ALA A 26 -0.05 -3.26 -0.67
C ALA A 26 -0.76 -4.61 -0.49
N ALA A 27 -1.73 -4.93 -1.34
CA ALA A 27 -2.46 -6.20 -1.29
C ALA A 27 -1.55 -7.41 -1.55
N ALA A 28 -0.62 -7.31 -2.51
CA ALA A 28 0.38 -8.34 -2.79
C ALA A 28 1.31 -8.62 -1.58
N MET A 29 1.49 -7.63 -0.71
CA MET A 29 2.24 -7.77 0.55
C MET A 29 1.38 -8.22 1.74
N GLY A 30 0.10 -8.52 1.52
CA GLY A 30 -0.84 -8.91 2.58
C GLY A 30 -1.19 -7.77 3.54
N THR A 31 -1.04 -6.51 3.13
CA THR A 31 -1.34 -5.33 3.94
C THR A 31 -2.36 -4.42 3.25
N ASP A 32 -2.97 -3.49 3.99
CA ASP A 32 -3.73 -2.38 3.41
C ASP A 32 -2.86 -1.13 3.21
N ARG A 33 -3.38 -0.18 2.41
CA ARG A 33 -2.72 1.09 2.10
C ARG A 33 -2.36 1.88 3.36
N SER A 34 -3.28 1.98 4.31
CA SER A 34 -3.10 2.76 5.54
C SER A 34 -2.08 2.13 6.49
N ALA A 35 -2.03 0.79 6.58
CA ALA A 35 -1.01 0.06 7.32
C ALA A 35 0.38 0.23 6.70
N ALA A 36 0.49 0.15 5.36
CA ALA A 36 1.74 0.41 4.66
C ALA A 36 2.25 1.85 4.89
N ILE A 37 1.38 2.86 4.76
CA ILE A 37 1.74 4.27 5.01
C ILE A 37 2.15 4.48 6.48
N ARG A 38 1.45 3.89 7.45
CA ARG A 38 1.82 3.98 8.87
C ARG A 38 3.16 3.32 9.17
N ALA A 39 3.42 2.16 8.58
CA ALA A 39 4.71 1.49 8.71
C ALA A 39 5.84 2.33 8.11
N PHE A 40 5.61 2.93 6.94
CA PHE A 40 6.55 3.85 6.31
C PHE A 40 6.82 5.07 7.17
N MET A 41 5.78 5.75 7.67
CA MET A 41 5.92 6.90 8.57
C MET A 41 6.71 6.53 9.83
N ALA A 42 6.39 5.39 10.45
CA ALA A 42 7.08 4.93 11.66
C ALA A 42 8.57 4.68 11.41
N TRP A 43 8.91 4.06 10.28
CA TRP A 43 10.29 3.87 9.86
C TRP A 43 10.99 5.21 9.54
N TYR A 44 10.33 6.10 8.80
CA TYR A 44 10.87 7.39 8.36
C TYR A 44 11.22 8.33 9.53
N ILE A 45 10.45 8.28 10.62
CA ILE A 45 10.72 9.09 11.82
C ILE A 45 11.59 8.36 12.86
N HIS A 46 12.19 7.20 12.51
CA HIS A 46 12.98 6.37 13.43
C HIS A 46 12.24 6.00 14.72
N LYS A 47 10.94 5.69 14.64
CA LYS A 47 10.16 5.30 15.82
C LYS A 47 10.74 4.00 16.44
N PRO A 48 10.90 3.93 17.78
CA PRO A 48 11.36 2.70 18.43
C PRO A 48 10.53 1.48 18.05
N GLY A 49 11.18 0.41 17.61
CA GLY A 49 10.54 -0.82 17.16
C GLY A 49 9.98 -0.80 15.73
N ALA A 50 10.10 0.32 15.00
CA ALA A 50 9.73 0.37 13.59
C ALA A 50 10.67 -0.52 12.76
N LYS A 51 10.07 -1.36 11.90
CA LYS A 51 10.80 -2.20 10.96
C LYS A 51 10.94 -1.48 9.63
N GLN A 52 12.07 -1.69 8.95
CA GLN A 52 12.26 -1.22 7.58
C GLN A 52 11.17 -1.79 6.67
N VAL A 53 10.44 -0.89 6.00
CA VAL A 53 9.43 -1.29 5.02
C VAL A 53 10.15 -1.93 3.84
N LYS A 54 9.82 -3.20 3.56
CA LYS A 54 10.33 -3.89 2.38
C LYS A 54 9.51 -3.48 1.17
N ARG A 55 10.19 -3.12 0.09
CA ARG A 55 9.54 -2.87 -1.20
C ARG A 55 9.04 -4.22 -1.76
N PRO A 56 7.78 -4.32 -2.21
CA PRO A 56 7.31 -5.52 -2.91
C PRO A 56 8.14 -5.75 -4.17
N ASP A 57 8.33 -7.03 -4.49
CA ASP A 57 8.90 -7.42 -5.77
C ASP A 57 8.01 -6.89 -6.89
N ARG A 58 8.61 -6.26 -7.92
CA ARG A 58 7.87 -5.57 -8.98
C ARG A 58 6.96 -6.54 -9.73
N ASP A 59 7.45 -7.73 -10.02
CA ASP A 59 6.75 -8.69 -10.85
C ASP A 59 5.61 -9.34 -10.06
N ALA A 60 5.78 -9.47 -8.74
CA ALA A 60 4.77 -10.03 -7.84
C ALA A 60 3.44 -9.25 -7.80
N TRP A 61 3.42 -7.95 -8.07
CA TRP A 61 2.18 -7.15 -8.09
C TRP A 61 1.83 -6.57 -9.46
N LYS A 62 2.77 -6.56 -10.43
CA LYS A 62 2.48 -6.17 -11.81
C LYS A 62 2.00 -7.33 -12.70
N ALA A 63 2.30 -8.59 -12.35
CA ALA A 63 1.88 -9.75 -13.15
C ALA A 63 0.35 -9.81 -13.36
N GLU A 64 -0.45 -9.44 -12.36
CA GLU A 64 -1.93 -9.41 -12.47
C GLU A 64 -2.49 -8.25 -13.31
N SER A 65 -1.65 -7.29 -13.75
CA SER A 65 -2.10 -6.14 -14.55
C SER A 65 -1.86 -6.30 -16.05
N SER A 66 -1.26 -7.41 -16.50
CA SER A 66 -0.86 -7.62 -17.91
C SER A 66 -1.84 -8.46 -18.75
N GLU A 67 -2.85 -9.10 -18.18
CA GLU A 67 -3.74 -10.04 -18.92
C GLU A 67 -5.03 -9.40 -19.48
N ALA A 68 -5.21 -8.07 -19.42
CA ALA A 68 -6.45 -7.41 -19.88
C ALA A 68 -6.31 -6.57 -21.16
N GLN A 69 -5.15 -6.53 -21.81
CA GLN A 69 -4.93 -5.76 -23.05
C GLN A 69 -4.49 -6.69 -24.19
N GLY A 70 -5.47 -7.35 -24.82
CA GLY A 70 -5.19 -8.16 -25.99
C GLY A 70 -6.33 -9.06 -26.47
N ASN A 71 -7.56 -8.55 -26.57
CA ASN A 71 -8.51 -9.13 -27.52
C ASN A 71 -9.59 -8.12 -27.91
N ALA A 72 -9.36 -7.40 -29.01
CA ALA A 72 -10.40 -6.74 -29.80
C ALA A 72 -9.84 -6.68 -31.23
N GLU A 73 -10.07 -7.78 -31.97
CA GLU A 73 -9.99 -7.84 -33.43
C GLU A 73 -11.23 -7.19 -34.05
#